data_AF-A0A495YUF8-F1
#
_entry.id   AF-A0A495YUF8-F1
#
_cell.length_a   1.000
_cell.length_b   1.000
_cell.length_c   1.000
_cell.angle_alpha   90.00
_cell.angle_beta   90.00
_cell.angle_gamma   90.00
#
_symmetry.space_group_name_H-M   'P 1'
#
loop_
_entity.id
_entity.type
_entity.pdbx_description
1 polymer ?
#
loop_
_entity_poly.entity_id
_entity_poly.type
_entity_poly.pdbx_seq_one_letter_code
_entity_poly.pdbx_strand_id
1 'polypeptide(L)'
;MTMNMYKFFLMIVGLLFCLVGCDAQRGSFLLPDNILSQNEQVPAMESIETANAETAFEQNLLPILTARCAYSGCHDANGPDNLDFRTYQTFIRSAEDEDVFVPGNARSSDIIEEIVSGRMPPDGPSLTTAQIQLFRDWINQQDPADFPNLRYEDDDYEDDDYEDDEDDEDDEDDEDDEDDEDDEDDEDDEDDEDD
;
A
#
# COMPACT_ATOMS: atom_id res chain seq x y z
N MET A 1 -50.45 23.05 -34.69
CA MET A 1 -49.02 23.35 -34.87
C MET A 1 -48.68 24.59 -34.05
N THR A 2 -48.51 24.43 -32.73
CA THR A 2 -48.04 25.49 -31.84
C THR A 2 -46.86 24.91 -31.08
N MET A 3 -45.75 24.71 -31.79
CA MET A 3 -44.50 24.28 -31.17
C MET A 3 -43.94 25.45 -30.37
N ASN A 4 -44.13 25.34 -29.05
CA ASN A 4 -43.24 25.80 -27.98
C ASN A 4 -42.34 26.98 -28.32
N MET A 5 -42.94 28.16 -28.27
CA MET A 5 -42.23 29.45 -28.26
C MET A 5 -41.11 29.49 -27.19
N TYR A 6 -41.27 28.74 -26.10
CA TYR A 6 -40.25 28.57 -25.06
C TYR A 6 -39.03 27.76 -25.50
N LYS A 7 -39.18 26.81 -26.43
CA LYS A 7 -38.06 26.02 -26.96
C LYS A 7 -37.18 26.85 -27.91
N PHE A 8 -37.79 27.81 -28.61
CA PHE A 8 -37.06 28.80 -29.40
C PHE A 8 -36.37 29.84 -28.52
N PHE A 9 -37.02 30.26 -27.43
CA PHE A 9 -36.43 31.18 -26.46
C PHE A 9 -35.22 30.58 -25.73
N LEU A 10 -35.29 29.31 -25.34
CA LEU A 10 -34.18 28.60 -24.68
C LEU A 10 -32.97 28.38 -25.61
N MET A 11 -33.20 28.16 -26.90
CA MET A 11 -32.11 28.06 -27.89
C MET A 11 -31.39 29.41 -28.09
N ILE A 12 -32.13 30.52 -28.11
CA ILE A 12 -31.55 31.86 -28.30
C ILE A 12 -30.75 32.31 -27.06
N VAL A 13 -31.27 32.05 -25.86
CA VAL A 13 -30.57 32.38 -24.60
C VAL A 13 -29.28 31.55 -24.44
N GLY A 14 -29.29 30.27 -24.83
CA GLY A 14 -28.09 29.43 -24.83
C GLY A 14 -27.00 29.90 -25.78
N LEU A 15 -27.37 30.39 -26.97
CA LEU A 15 -26.41 30.84 -27.99
C LEU A 15 -25.81 32.23 -27.67
N LEU A 16 -26.54 33.07 -26.92
CA LEU A 16 -26.06 34.36 -26.42
C LEU A 16 -25.10 34.21 -25.23
N PHE A 17 -25.24 33.15 -24.42
CA PHE A 17 -24.35 32.88 -23.28
C PHE A 17 -22.94 32.42 -23.72
N CYS A 18 -22.80 31.84 -24.92
CA CYS A 18 -21.51 31.45 -25.48
C CYS A 18 -20.66 32.63 -26.00
N LEU A 19 -21.25 33.80 -26.27
CA LEU A 19 -20.54 34.95 -26.86
C LEU A 19 -20.03 35.97 -25.83
N VAL A 20 -20.39 35.84 -24.56
CA VAL A 20 -19.98 36.76 -23.47
C VAL A 20 -18.90 36.14 -22.57
N GLY A 21 -18.41 34.93 -22.88
CA GLY A 21 -17.49 34.16 -22.03
C GLY A 21 -16.00 34.19 -22.40
N CYS A 22 -15.51 35.21 -23.10
CA CYS A 22 -14.07 35.36 -23.39
C CYS A 22 -13.62 36.80 -23.15
N ASP A 23 -13.71 37.26 -21.91
CA ASP A 23 -12.94 38.41 -21.46
C ASP A 23 -11.64 37.91 -20.83
N ALA A 24 -10.61 37.81 -21.66
CA ALA A 24 -9.24 37.59 -21.23
C ALA A 24 -8.78 38.85 -20.50
N GLN A 25 -8.98 38.87 -19.18
CA GLN A 25 -8.59 39.99 -18.34
C GLN A 25 -7.06 40.02 -18.22
N ARG A 26 -6.42 40.76 -19.13
CA ARG A 26 -5.08 41.35 -18.90
C ARG A 26 -5.23 42.42 -17.82
N GLY A 27 -5.38 41.98 -16.57
CA GLY A 27 -5.22 42.83 -15.42
C GLY A 27 -3.73 43.10 -15.21
N SER A 28 -3.27 44.27 -15.60
CA SER A 28 -2.07 44.88 -15.01
C SER A 28 -2.35 45.11 -13.52
N PHE A 29 -2.09 44.08 -12.72
CA PHE A 29 -2.18 44.09 -11.28
C PHE A 29 -0.99 44.88 -10.76
N LEU A 30 -1.23 46.14 -10.39
CA LEU A 30 -0.30 46.89 -9.58
C LEU A 30 -0.21 46.17 -8.23
N LEU A 31 0.99 45.65 -7.93
CA LEU A 31 1.31 45.03 -6.66
C LEU A 31 1.12 46.07 -5.54
N PRO A 32 0.28 45.82 -4.53
CA PRO A 32 0.46 46.49 -3.26
C PRO A 32 1.72 45.91 -2.59
N ASP A 33 2.68 46.78 -2.24
CA ASP A 33 3.89 46.48 -1.45
C ASP A 33 3.52 46.11 0.01
N ASN A 34 2.77 45.03 0.19
CA ASN A 34 2.53 44.47 1.51
C ASN A 34 2.15 42.99 1.43
N ILE A 35 3.10 42.14 1.02
CA ILE A 35 3.11 40.71 1.37
C ILE A 35 4.42 40.43 2.10
N LEU A 36 4.56 41.06 3.27
CA LEU A 36 5.39 40.57 4.38
C LEU A 36 4.48 40.44 5.60
N SER A 37 3.44 39.62 5.46
CA SER A 37 2.68 39.09 6.61
C SER A 37 1.70 38.02 6.12
N GLN A 38 2.22 36.95 5.55
CA GLN A 38 1.63 35.64 5.86
C GLN A 38 2.66 34.96 6.71
N ASN A 39 2.44 35.11 8.02
CA ASN A 39 2.82 34.19 9.07
C ASN A 39 3.37 32.87 8.49
N GLU A 40 4.70 32.71 8.58
CA GLU A 40 5.43 31.47 8.39
C GLU A 40 5.01 30.46 9.47
N GLN A 41 3.79 29.96 9.34
CA GLN A 41 3.43 28.65 9.87
C GLN A 41 3.12 27.81 8.66
N VAL A 42 4.20 27.28 8.07
CA VAL A 42 4.13 26.06 7.29
C VAL A 42 3.50 25.03 8.24
N PRO A 43 2.24 24.60 8.03
CA PRO A 43 1.70 23.52 8.85
C PRO A 43 2.64 22.33 8.64
N ALA A 44 2.94 21.61 9.72
CA ALA A 44 3.76 20.41 9.65
C ALA A 44 3.25 19.53 8.49
N MET A 45 4.13 19.25 7.52
CA MET A 45 3.79 18.47 6.32
C MET A 45 3.13 17.13 6.70
N GLU A 46 3.50 16.58 7.85
CA GLU A 46 2.91 15.40 8.51
C GLU A 46 1.38 15.48 8.61
N SER A 47 0.81 16.63 9.02
CA SER A 47 -0.64 16.77 9.25
C SER A 47 -1.51 16.74 7.99
N ILE A 48 -0.94 17.01 6.82
CA ILE A 48 -1.69 17.07 5.55
C ILE A 48 -1.73 15.69 4.88
N GLU A 49 -0.68 14.88 5.03
CA GLU A 49 -0.61 13.53 4.47
C GLU A 49 -1.66 12.61 5.10
N THR A 50 -1.69 12.56 6.44
CA THR A 50 -2.68 11.76 7.19
C THR A 50 -4.12 12.19 6.92
N ALA A 51 -4.38 13.50 6.78
CA ALA A 51 -5.71 14.01 6.45
C ALA A 51 -6.17 13.60 5.04
N ASN A 52 -5.24 13.49 4.08
CA ASN A 52 -5.52 12.96 2.75
C ASN A 52 -5.76 11.45 2.80
N ALA A 53 -5.00 10.70 3.61
CA ALA A 53 -5.17 9.27 3.79
C ALA A 53 -6.56 8.92 4.37
N GLU A 54 -6.99 9.63 5.42
CA GLU A 54 -8.33 9.49 6.01
C GLU A 54 -9.42 9.85 4.98
N THR A 55 -9.27 10.97 4.28
CA THR A 55 -10.23 11.39 3.24
C THR A 55 -10.35 10.34 2.12
N ALA A 56 -9.24 9.77 1.66
CA ALA A 56 -9.22 8.74 0.64
C ALA A 56 -9.84 7.43 1.16
N PHE A 57 -9.62 7.07 2.42
CA PHE A 57 -10.24 5.93 3.09
C PHE A 57 -11.77 6.10 3.14
N GLU A 58 -12.25 7.24 3.64
CA GLU A 58 -13.69 7.51 3.79
C GLU A 58 -14.43 7.47 2.46
N GLN A 59 -13.80 7.94 1.38
CA GLN A 59 -14.42 7.99 0.06
C GLN A 59 -14.41 6.63 -0.66
N ASN A 60 -13.35 5.84 -0.49
CA ASN A 60 -13.12 4.67 -1.33
C ASN A 60 -13.28 3.34 -0.59
N LEU A 61 -12.83 3.26 0.66
CA LEU A 61 -12.75 2.01 1.46
C LEU A 61 -13.99 1.85 2.33
N LEU A 62 -14.36 2.91 3.06
CA LEU A 62 -15.45 2.87 4.03
C LEU A 62 -16.80 2.41 3.43
N PRO A 63 -17.21 2.82 2.21
CA PRO A 63 -18.44 2.30 1.60
C PRO A 63 -18.41 0.79 1.33
N ILE A 64 -17.22 0.23 1.09
CA ILE A 64 -17.03 -1.21 0.88
C ILE A 64 -17.06 -1.92 2.24
N LEU A 65 -16.28 -1.44 3.20
CA LEU A 65 -16.21 -1.97 4.56
C LEU A 65 -17.60 -2.01 5.20
N THR A 66 -18.34 -0.91 5.18
CA THR A 66 -19.70 -0.85 5.75
C THR A 66 -20.71 -1.76 5.06
N ALA A 67 -20.55 -1.99 3.75
CA ALA A 67 -21.44 -2.87 3.01
C ALA A 67 -21.11 -4.36 3.17
N ARG A 68 -19.84 -4.71 3.43
CA ARG A 68 -19.31 -6.07 3.30
C ARG A 68 -18.65 -6.66 4.54
N CYS A 69 -18.20 -5.82 5.46
CA CYS A 69 -17.39 -6.25 6.61
C CYS A 69 -17.97 -5.75 7.93
N ALA A 70 -18.32 -4.46 8.00
CA ALA A 70 -18.75 -3.78 9.22
C ALA A 70 -20.27 -3.82 9.44
N TYR A 71 -20.83 -5.02 9.42
CA TYR A 71 -22.24 -5.28 9.74
C TYR A 71 -22.37 -6.17 10.97
N SER A 72 -23.58 -6.17 11.54
CA SER A 72 -23.92 -6.91 12.77
C SER A 72 -23.47 -8.38 12.72
N GLY A 73 -22.55 -8.76 13.60
CA GLY A 73 -22.02 -10.12 13.71
C GLY A 73 -20.75 -10.40 12.90
N CYS A 74 -20.27 -9.42 12.14
CA CYS A 74 -18.94 -9.39 11.52
C CYS A 74 -18.14 -8.24 12.15
N HIS A 75 -17.31 -7.50 11.41
CA HIS A 75 -16.36 -6.52 11.98
C HIS A 75 -17.01 -5.18 12.36
N ASP A 76 -17.99 -5.24 13.27
CA ASP A 76 -18.61 -4.10 13.93
C ASP A 76 -18.13 -3.97 15.39
N ALA A 77 -18.76 -3.09 16.17
CA ALA A 77 -18.36 -2.85 17.57
C ALA A 77 -18.30 -4.10 18.46
N ASN A 78 -19.07 -5.13 18.13
CA ASN A 78 -19.18 -6.37 18.91
C ASN A 78 -18.85 -7.59 18.03
N GLY A 79 -18.04 -7.37 17.01
CA GLY A 79 -17.61 -8.36 16.05
C GLY A 79 -16.68 -9.43 16.60
N PRO A 80 -16.39 -10.47 15.79
CA PRO A 80 -15.31 -11.37 16.08
C PRO A 80 -13.97 -10.62 16.08
N ASP A 81 -12.99 -11.21 16.78
CA ASP A 81 -11.58 -10.79 16.78
C ASP A 81 -11.35 -9.34 17.23
N ASN A 82 -12.32 -8.72 17.92
CA ASN A 82 -12.28 -7.33 18.38
C ASN A 82 -12.05 -6.30 17.25
N LEU A 83 -12.32 -6.66 16.00
CA LEU A 83 -12.13 -5.82 14.83
C LEU A 83 -13.38 -4.96 14.55
N ASP A 84 -13.19 -3.65 14.36
CA ASP A 84 -14.27 -2.70 14.09
C ASP A 84 -13.94 -1.80 12.89
N PHE A 85 -14.57 -2.06 11.75
CA PHE A 85 -14.30 -1.37 10.48
C PHE A 85 -15.33 -0.29 10.13
N ARG A 86 -16.05 0.24 11.13
CA ARG A 86 -17.15 1.21 10.92
C ARG A 86 -16.67 2.64 10.68
N THR A 87 -15.48 3.01 11.15
CA THR A 87 -14.88 4.32 10.92
C THR A 87 -13.39 4.18 10.62
N TYR A 88 -12.77 5.26 10.14
CA TYR A 88 -11.33 5.32 9.99
C TYR A 88 -10.60 5.04 11.32
N GLN A 89 -11.00 5.72 12.39
CA GLN A 89 -10.37 5.58 13.70
C GLN A 89 -10.49 4.17 14.27
N THR A 90 -11.65 3.52 14.12
CA THR A 90 -11.80 2.14 14.62
C THR A 90 -11.02 1.16 13.76
N PHE A 91 -10.95 1.39 12.45
CA PHE A 91 -10.15 0.57 11.53
C PHE A 91 -8.65 0.65 11.85
N ILE A 92 -8.12 1.86 12.07
CA ILE A 92 -6.71 2.04 12.47
C ILE A 92 -6.43 1.40 13.82
N ARG A 93 -7.29 1.61 14.83
CA ARG A 93 -7.13 0.95 16.13
C ARG A 93 -7.14 -0.57 16.01
N SER A 94 -8.04 -1.12 15.21
CA SER A 94 -8.07 -2.56 14.94
C SER A 94 -6.80 -3.05 14.25
N ALA A 95 -6.19 -2.24 13.38
CA ALA A 95 -4.89 -2.56 12.81
C ALA A 95 -3.76 -2.51 13.85
N GLU A 96 -3.82 -1.61 14.83
CA GLU A 96 -2.85 -1.54 15.94
C GLU A 96 -2.97 -2.72 16.91
N ASP A 97 -4.20 -3.23 17.10
CA ASP A 97 -4.47 -4.33 18.02
C ASP A 97 -4.23 -5.73 17.40
N GLU A 98 -4.51 -5.91 16.11
CA GLU A 98 -4.62 -7.23 15.45
C GLU A 98 -4.00 -7.26 14.03
N ASP A 99 -3.04 -6.39 13.71
CA ASP A 99 -2.22 -6.40 12.48
C ASP A 99 -2.99 -6.50 11.14
N VAL A 100 -4.14 -5.82 11.07
CA VAL A 100 -5.05 -5.85 9.91
C VAL A 100 -4.37 -5.51 8.57
N PHE A 101 -3.40 -4.60 8.57
CA PHE A 101 -2.65 -4.24 7.38
C PHE A 101 -1.24 -3.72 7.69
N VAL A 102 -0.34 -3.91 6.73
CA VAL A 102 1.03 -3.37 6.74
C VAL A 102 1.10 -2.11 5.85
N PRO A 103 1.20 -0.89 6.42
CA PRO A 103 1.50 0.33 5.68
C PRO A 103 2.60 0.18 4.65
N GLY A 104 2.35 0.66 3.43
CA GLY A 104 3.28 0.57 2.31
C GLY A 104 3.39 -0.82 1.67
N ASN A 105 2.78 -1.87 2.25
CA ASN A 105 2.89 -3.24 1.75
C ASN A 105 1.57 -4.01 1.79
N ALA A 106 0.70 -3.72 0.83
CA ALA A 106 -0.57 -4.43 0.64
C ALA A 106 -0.41 -5.92 0.30
N ARG A 107 0.79 -6.38 -0.07
CA ARG A 107 1.03 -7.80 -0.35
C ARG A 107 1.15 -8.61 0.94
N SER A 108 1.66 -8.01 2.00
CA SER A 108 1.85 -8.61 3.32
C SER A 108 0.72 -8.26 4.30
N SER A 109 -0.39 -7.67 3.84
CA SER A 109 -1.51 -7.28 4.70
C SER A 109 -2.58 -8.37 4.80
N ASP A 110 -2.95 -8.75 6.02
CA ASP A 110 -3.95 -9.78 6.32
C ASP A 110 -5.31 -9.50 5.68
N ILE A 111 -5.80 -8.25 5.75
CA ILE A 111 -7.08 -7.89 5.11
C ILE A 111 -7.09 -8.22 3.61
N ILE A 112 -5.96 -8.11 2.93
CA ILE A 112 -5.86 -8.43 1.50
C ILE A 112 -5.85 -9.95 1.29
N GLU A 113 -5.16 -10.71 2.13
CA GLU A 113 -5.16 -12.17 2.07
C GLU A 113 -6.58 -12.73 2.30
N GLU A 114 -7.26 -12.26 3.35
CA GLU A 114 -8.61 -12.68 3.70
C GLU A 114 -9.62 -12.41 2.58
N ILE A 115 -9.51 -11.24 1.93
CA ILE A 115 -10.38 -10.88 0.81
C ILE A 115 -10.07 -11.74 -0.43
N VAL A 116 -8.80 -11.96 -0.76
CA VAL A 116 -8.38 -12.67 -1.99
C VAL A 116 -8.59 -14.18 -1.88
N SER A 117 -8.36 -14.75 -0.69
CA SER A 117 -8.63 -16.16 -0.41
C SER A 117 -10.13 -16.50 -0.44
N GLY A 118 -10.99 -15.48 -0.34
CA GLY A 118 -12.44 -15.62 -0.31
C GLY A 118 -12.98 -16.04 1.05
N ARG A 119 -12.15 -16.01 2.10
CA ARG A 119 -12.59 -16.19 3.49
C ARG A 119 -13.46 -15.01 3.94
N MET A 120 -13.13 -13.80 3.48
CA MET A 120 -13.91 -12.58 3.74
C MET A 120 -14.41 -11.94 2.43
N PRO A 121 -15.68 -11.51 2.35
CA PRO A 121 -16.73 -11.74 3.34
C PRO A 121 -17.20 -13.21 3.33
N PRO A 122 -17.59 -13.78 4.49
CA PRO A 122 -18.04 -15.17 4.59
C PRO A 122 -19.40 -15.37 3.90
N ASP A 123 -20.22 -14.32 3.89
CA ASP A 123 -21.52 -14.28 3.27
C ASP A 123 -21.57 -13.28 2.12
N GLY A 124 -22.26 -13.65 1.04
CA GLY A 124 -22.48 -12.79 -0.11
C GLY A 124 -21.35 -12.84 -1.15
N PRO A 125 -21.43 -11.99 -2.19
CA PRO A 125 -20.45 -12.03 -3.27
C PRO A 125 -19.13 -11.40 -2.84
N SER A 126 -18.03 -12.04 -3.22
CA SER A 126 -16.66 -11.52 -3.08
C SER A 126 -16.52 -10.12 -3.66
N LEU A 127 -15.51 -9.39 -3.19
CA LEU A 127 -15.16 -8.09 -3.75
C LEU A 127 -14.70 -8.25 -5.20
N THR A 128 -15.03 -7.27 -6.03
CA THR A 128 -14.52 -7.20 -7.41
C THR A 128 -13.03 -6.87 -7.40
N THR A 129 -12.31 -7.22 -8.47
CA THR A 129 -10.90 -6.84 -8.63
C THR A 129 -10.67 -5.34 -8.47
N ALA A 130 -11.59 -4.50 -8.96
CA ALA A 130 -11.50 -3.06 -8.80
C ALA A 130 -11.63 -2.62 -7.33
N GLN A 131 -12.52 -3.25 -6.56
CA GLN A 131 -12.65 -2.98 -5.13
C GLN A 131 -11.40 -3.41 -4.37
N ILE A 132 -10.87 -4.61 -4.65
CA ILE A 132 -9.62 -5.10 -4.04
C ILE A 132 -8.47 -4.13 -4.34
N GLN A 133 -8.41 -3.60 -5.57
CA GLN A 133 -7.37 -2.64 -5.95
C GLN A 133 -7.43 -1.36 -5.11
N LEU A 134 -8.62 -0.87 -4.73
CA LEU A 134 -8.73 0.29 -3.85
C LEU A 134 -8.07 0.04 -2.49
N PHE A 135 -8.22 -1.15 -1.91
CA PHE A 135 -7.52 -1.51 -0.68
C PHE A 135 -6.01 -1.54 -0.87
N ARG A 136 -5.54 -2.17 -1.94
CA ARG A 136 -4.11 -2.25 -2.24
C ARG A 136 -3.49 -0.87 -2.42
N ASP A 137 -4.15 -0.02 -3.20
CA ASP A 137 -3.68 1.32 -3.49
C ASP A 137 -3.63 2.16 -2.22
N TRP A 138 -4.68 2.13 -1.40
CA TRP A 138 -4.70 2.87 -0.15
C TRP A 138 -3.58 2.40 0.80
N ILE A 139 -3.44 1.10 1.03
CA ILE A 139 -2.39 0.54 1.91
C ILE A 139 -0.98 0.92 1.41
N ASN A 140 -0.71 0.76 0.11
CA ASN A 140 0.61 1.04 -0.45
C ASN A 140 0.99 2.53 -0.44
N GLN A 141 0.02 3.43 -0.27
CA GLN A 141 0.24 4.87 -0.12
C GLN A 141 0.54 5.29 1.32
N GLN A 142 0.38 4.39 2.29
CA GLN A 142 0.64 4.70 3.70
C GLN A 142 2.14 4.66 3.99
N ASP A 143 2.61 5.63 4.77
CA ASP A 143 3.97 5.61 5.34
C ASP A 143 3.92 4.90 6.71
N PRO A 144 4.73 3.86 6.96
CA PRO A 144 4.85 3.26 8.29
C PRO A 144 5.08 4.26 9.42
N ALA A 145 5.72 5.40 9.17
CA ALA A 145 5.94 6.45 10.17
C ALA A 145 4.65 7.08 10.71
N ASP A 146 3.57 7.07 9.91
CA ASP A 146 2.25 7.59 10.32
C ASP A 146 1.49 6.65 11.27
N PHE A 147 1.98 5.42 11.44
CA PHE A 147 1.34 4.36 12.21
C PHE A 147 2.29 3.74 13.25
N PRO A 148 2.79 4.53 14.22
CA PRO A 148 3.87 4.12 15.12
C PRO A 148 3.48 3.02 16.13
N ASN A 149 2.20 2.70 16.27
CA ASN A 149 1.73 1.65 17.19
C ASN A 149 1.30 0.37 16.46
N LEU A 150 1.44 0.27 15.14
CA LEU A 150 1.24 -1.02 14.48
C LEU A 150 2.33 -1.97 14.93
N ARG A 151 1.92 -3.14 15.44
CA ARG A 151 2.84 -4.17 15.88
C ARG A 151 3.35 -4.92 14.66
N TYR A 152 4.32 -4.32 13.96
CA TYR A 152 5.21 -5.17 13.20
C TYR A 152 5.99 -5.95 14.25
N GLU A 153 5.61 -7.20 14.48
CA GLU A 153 6.56 -8.15 15.03
C GLU A 153 7.73 -8.07 14.04
N ASP A 154 8.78 -7.32 14.43
CA ASP A 154 10.09 -7.58 13.91
C ASP A 154 10.28 -9.04 14.26
N ASP A 155 10.13 -9.91 13.28
CA ASP A 155 10.56 -11.30 13.35
C ASP A 155 12.09 -11.25 13.52
N ASP A 156 12.58 -10.77 14.67
CA ASP A 156 13.76 -11.36 15.26
C ASP A 156 13.38 -12.79 15.59
N TYR A 157 13.48 -13.62 14.56
CA TYR A 157 14.03 -14.94 14.74
C TYR A 157 15.32 -14.75 15.56
N GLU A 158 15.20 -14.73 16.89
CA GLU A 158 16.22 -15.30 17.74
C GLU A 158 16.41 -16.71 17.17
N ASP A 159 17.51 -16.87 16.45
CA ASP A 159 18.06 -18.14 16.03
C ASP A 159 18.72 -18.74 17.26
N ASP A 160 17.90 -19.12 18.24
CA ASP A 160 18.30 -19.81 19.45
C ASP A 160 17.81 -21.26 19.40
N ASP A 161 18.20 -22.01 18.35
CA ASP A 161 18.61 -23.41 18.51
C ASP A 161 19.23 -24.00 17.22
N TYR A 162 20.47 -23.61 16.92
CA TYR A 162 21.44 -24.54 16.34
C TYR A 162 22.63 -24.60 17.29
N GLU A 163 22.46 -25.30 18.43
CA GLU A 163 23.63 -25.96 19.03
C GLU A 163 24.09 -27.03 18.02
N ASP A 164 24.97 -26.59 17.12
CA ASP A 164 25.87 -27.45 16.38
C ASP A 164 26.81 -28.04 17.44
N ASP A 165 26.49 -29.27 17.87
CA ASP A 165 27.43 -30.13 18.59
C ASP A 165 28.61 -30.38 17.64
N GLU A 166 29.54 -29.42 17.56
CA GLU A 166 30.87 -29.65 17.01
C GLU A 166 31.55 -30.70 17.90
N ASP A 167 31.46 -31.95 17.47
CA ASP A 167 32.39 -33.01 17.80
C ASP A 167 33.80 -32.54 17.35
N ASP A 168 34.47 -31.74 18.17
CA ASP A 168 35.88 -31.40 18.04
C ASP A 168 36.71 -32.68 18.13
N GLU A 169 37.16 -33.15 16.97
CA GLU A 169 38.24 -34.11 16.80
C GLU A 169 39.56 -33.46 17.25
N ASP A 170 39.84 -33.50 18.55
CA ASP A 170 41.20 -33.39 19.08
C ASP A 170 42.01 -34.63 18.67
N ASP A 171 42.93 -34.47 17.72
CA ASP A 171 44.36 -34.62 17.99
C ASP A 171 45.13 -34.60 16.65
N GLU A 172 45.71 -33.43 16.37
CA GLU A 172 46.89 -33.29 15.53
C GLU A 172 48.00 -34.20 16.06
N ASP A 173 48.70 -34.93 15.18
CA ASP A 173 50.14 -35.15 15.35
C ASP A 173 50.78 -35.63 14.04
N ASP A 174 51.83 -34.88 13.70
CA ASP A 174 53.04 -35.26 12.98
C ASP A 174 53.03 -35.26 11.44
N GLU A 175 53.42 -34.07 10.97
CA GLU A 175 54.38 -33.85 9.88
C GLU A 175 55.38 -35.02 9.73
N ASP A 176 55.64 -35.44 8.48
CA ASP A 176 56.99 -35.34 7.93
C ASP A 176 57.09 -35.93 6.52
N ASP A 177 57.93 -35.25 5.75
CA ASP A 177 58.71 -35.69 4.61
C ASP A 177 58.13 -35.54 3.20
N GLU A 178 58.62 -34.44 2.63
CA GLU A 178 58.85 -34.12 1.22
C GLU A 178 59.53 -35.26 0.43
N ASP A 179 59.71 -34.99 -0.87
CA ASP A 179 60.48 -35.75 -1.88
C ASP A 179 59.59 -36.75 -2.67
N ASP A 180 59.44 -36.69 -3.99
CA ASP A 180 60.31 -36.15 -5.02
C ASP A 180 59.50 -35.76 -6.26
N GLU A 181 60.06 -34.79 -6.98
CA GLU A 181 59.70 -34.38 -8.34
C GLU A 181 59.85 -35.54 -9.35
N ASP A 182 59.51 -35.22 -10.60
CA ASP A 182 59.98 -35.85 -11.83
C ASP A 182 59.00 -36.79 -12.56
N ASP A 183 58.48 -36.22 -13.65
CA ASP A 183 58.65 -36.68 -15.03
C ASP A 183 57.32 -36.79 -15.81
N GLU A 184 57.10 -35.79 -16.68
CA GLU A 184 57.23 -35.89 -18.15
C GLU A 184 55.91 -36.39 -18.75
N ASP A 185 55.14 -35.47 -19.34
CA ASP A 185 55.12 -35.27 -20.80
C ASP A 185 54.79 -36.57 -21.52
N ASP A 186 53.57 -36.67 -22.05
CA ASP A 186 53.42 -37.09 -23.45
C ASP A 186 52.03 -36.72 -23.98
N GLU A 187 52.08 -36.18 -25.19
CA GLU A 187 51.03 -35.64 -26.03
C GLU A 187 50.12 -36.75 -26.61
N ASP A 188 49.26 -36.32 -27.53
CA ASP A 188 48.55 -37.08 -28.56
C ASP A 188 47.12 -37.52 -28.18
N ASP A 189 46.11 -36.76 -28.60
CA ASP A 189 45.52 -36.69 -29.96
C ASP A 189 44.54 -37.84 -30.26
N GLU A 190 43.58 -37.46 -31.11
CA GLU A 190 42.63 -38.30 -31.86
C GLU A 190 41.25 -38.51 -31.22
N ASP A 191 40.36 -37.56 -31.54
CA ASP A 191 39.28 -37.71 -32.54
C ASP A 191 38.47 -39.03 -32.60
N ASP A 192 37.23 -38.84 -33.09
CA ASP A 192 36.29 -39.82 -33.64
C ASP A 192 35.35 -40.54 -32.65
N GLU A 193 34.07 -40.79 -32.92
CA GLU A 193 33.11 -40.41 -33.96
C GLU A 193 31.75 -40.95 -33.44
N ASP A 194 30.67 -40.22 -33.76
CA ASP A 194 29.35 -40.67 -34.18
C ASP A 194 28.50 -41.76 -33.44
N ASP A 195 27.21 -41.36 -33.33
CA ASP A 195 25.93 -42.08 -33.22
C ASP A 195 25.33 -42.38 -31.82
#